data_AF-A0A5N6RMA6-F1
#
_entry.id   AF-A0A5N6RMA6-F1
#
_cell.length_a   1.000
_cell.length_b   1.000
_cell.length_c   1.000
_cell.angle_alpha   90.00
_cell.angle_beta   90.00
_cell.angle_gamma   90.00
#
_symmetry.space_group_name_H-M   'P 1'
#
loop_
_entity.id
_entity.type
_entity.pdbx_description
1 polymer ?
#
loop_
_entity_poly.entity_id
_entity_poly.type
_entity_poly.pdbx_seq_one_letter_code
_entity_poly.pdbx_strand_id
1 'polypeptide(L)'
;MESLREEMNQQMNALTSALTEKFTQRMEAQMAEQAAHYEERFRSLKGDRVGMSVPEVTTGKALQDAGSPAHIIPRSSADRSQVQVRRSMVKVWTDPNLSTIGTANSFEIVGTSNKPKSKFLSRYLIALLSYGGVQKEYFIDIVNNALRDAHGVFSDRRAALNGMSF
;
A
#
# COMPACT_ATOMS: atom_id res chain seq x y z
N MET A 1 -5.05 49.62 -30.70
CA MET A 1 -4.15 49.05 -29.67
C MET A 1 -4.88 48.11 -28.72
N GLU A 2 -6.09 48.46 -28.24
CA GLU A 2 -6.92 47.58 -27.40
C GLU A 2 -7.33 46.25 -28.07
N SER A 3 -7.79 46.31 -29.32
CA SER A 3 -8.24 45.14 -30.07
C SER A 3 -7.16 44.05 -30.26
N LEU A 4 -5.91 44.43 -30.50
CA LEU A 4 -4.78 43.49 -30.62
C LEU A 4 -4.45 42.78 -29.29
N ARG A 5 -4.64 43.47 -28.15
CA ARG A 5 -4.44 42.88 -26.82
C ARG A 5 -5.55 41.91 -26.45
N GLU A 6 -6.79 42.23 -26.80
CA GLU A 6 -7.93 41.34 -26.57
C GLU A 6 -7.81 40.05 -27.39
N GLU A 7 -7.38 40.16 -28.64
CA GLU A 7 -7.19 39.02 -29.54
C GLU A 7 -6.05 38.09 -29.06
N MET A 8 -4.93 38.67 -28.60
CA MET A 8 -3.83 37.91 -28.02
C MET A 8 -4.23 37.21 -26.71
N ASN A 9 -5.04 37.86 -25.87
CA ASN A 9 -5.57 37.24 -24.65
C ASN A 9 -6.56 36.11 -24.96
N GLN A 10 -7.41 36.26 -25.98
CA GLN A 10 -8.29 35.19 -26.43
C GLN A 10 -7.50 34.00 -26.96
N GLN A 11 -6.44 34.23 -27.74
CA GLN A 11 -5.57 33.16 -28.23
C GLN A 11 -4.86 32.43 -27.10
N MET A 12 -4.33 33.15 -26.10
CA MET A 12 -3.70 32.54 -24.93
C MET A 12 -4.68 31.70 -24.10
N ASN A 13 -5.92 32.19 -23.91
CA ASN A 13 -6.96 31.45 -23.20
C ASN A 13 -7.39 30.20 -23.98
N ALA A 14 -7.54 30.29 -25.30
CA ALA A 14 -7.87 29.17 -26.17
C ALA A 14 -6.77 28.10 -26.14
N LEU A 15 -5.49 28.51 -26.21
CA LEU A 15 -4.35 27.59 -26.11
C LEU A 15 -4.30 26.88 -24.76
N THR A 16 -4.55 27.63 -23.67
CA THR A 16 -4.56 27.09 -22.31
C THR A 16 -5.68 26.07 -22.15
N SER A 17 -6.89 26.40 -22.62
CA SER A 17 -8.03 25.48 -22.57
C SER A 17 -7.77 24.21 -23.38
N ALA A 18 -7.25 24.33 -24.60
CA ALA A 18 -6.95 23.18 -25.45
C ALA A 18 -5.87 22.27 -24.83
N LEU A 19 -4.89 22.85 -24.14
CA LEU A 19 -3.86 22.08 -23.45
C LEU A 19 -4.43 21.34 -22.23
N THR A 20 -5.27 22.00 -21.43
CA THR A 20 -5.94 21.37 -20.28
C THR A 20 -6.83 20.23 -20.75
N GLU A 21 -7.61 20.42 -21.81
CA GLU A 21 -8.50 19.41 -22.35
C GLU A 21 -7.75 18.18 -22.87
N LYS A 22 -6.64 18.39 -23.62
CA LYS A 22 -5.77 17.28 -24.06
C LYS A 22 -5.17 16.50 -22.91
N PHE A 23 -4.77 17.19 -21.84
CA PHE A 23 -4.21 16.53 -20.66
C PHE A 23 -5.26 15.68 -19.95
N THR A 24 -6.47 16.21 -19.74
CA THR A 24 -7.60 15.50 -19.15
C THR A 24 -7.98 14.27 -19.96
N GLN A 25 -8.16 14.41 -21.28
CA GLN A 25 -8.49 13.29 -22.17
C GLN A 25 -7.45 12.16 -22.10
N ARG A 26 -6.16 12.51 -22.07
CA ARG A 26 -5.09 11.50 -21.97
C ARG A 26 -5.12 10.77 -20.64
N MET A 27 -5.37 11.48 -19.54
CA MET A 27 -5.50 10.85 -18.23
C MET A 27 -6.72 9.93 -18.15
N GLU A 28 -7.87 10.38 -18.65
CA GLU A 28 -9.10 9.57 -18.69
C GLU A 28 -8.93 8.30 -19.51
N ALA A 29 -8.29 8.40 -20.68
CA ALA A 29 -8.00 7.24 -21.53
C ALA A 29 -7.10 6.22 -20.81
N GLN A 30 -6.05 6.69 -20.12
CA GLN A 30 -5.16 5.80 -19.35
C GLN A 30 -5.88 5.15 -18.17
N MET A 31 -6.74 5.89 -17.46
CA MET A 31 -7.53 5.35 -16.35
C MET A 31 -8.54 4.30 -16.85
N ALA A 32 -9.19 4.55 -18.00
CA ALA A 32 -10.14 3.62 -18.59
C ALA A 32 -9.47 2.32 -19.06
N GLU A 33 -8.30 2.41 -19.68
CA GLU A 33 -7.51 1.24 -20.11
C GLU A 33 -7.08 0.40 -18.90
N GLN A 34 -6.63 1.06 -17.83
CA GLN A 34 -6.27 0.38 -16.60
C GLN A 34 -7.49 -0.29 -15.94
N ALA A 35 -8.64 0.38 -15.90
CA ALA A 35 -9.88 -0.16 -15.37
C ALA A 35 -10.36 -1.38 -16.17
N ALA A 36 -10.28 -1.34 -17.51
CA ALA A 36 -10.62 -2.46 -18.37
C ALA A 36 -9.73 -3.69 -18.10
N HIS A 37 -8.42 -3.48 -17.97
CA HIS A 37 -7.47 -4.53 -17.61
C HIS A 37 -7.78 -5.17 -16.24
N TYR A 38 -8.21 -4.37 -15.26
CA TYR A 38 -8.63 -4.90 -13.95
C TYR A 38 -9.92 -5.72 -14.04
N GLU A 39 -10.92 -5.26 -14.81
CA GLU A 39 -12.18 -5.98 -15.00
C GLU A 39 -12.01 -7.32 -15.72
N GLU A 40 -11.17 -7.38 -16.76
CA GLU A 40 -10.83 -8.65 -17.43
C GLU A 40 -10.19 -9.65 -16.46
N ARG A 41 -9.28 -9.18 -15.60
CA ARG A 41 -8.65 -10.00 -14.57
C ARG A 41 -9.67 -10.50 -13.54
N PHE A 42 -10.62 -9.65 -13.14
CA PHE A 42 -11.66 -10.01 -12.18
C PHE A 42 -12.65 -11.05 -12.75
N ARG A 43 -13.05 -10.89 -14.02
CA ARG A 43 -13.89 -11.88 -14.72
C ARG A 43 -13.24 -13.25 -14.80
N SER A 44 -11.91 -13.30 -14.98
CA SER A 44 -11.13 -14.53 -15.00
C SER A 44 -11.14 -15.28 -13.65
N LEU A 45 -11.32 -14.56 -12.54
CA LEU A 45 -11.30 -15.13 -11.18
C LEU A 45 -12.67 -15.67 -10.70
N LYS A 46 -13.75 -15.53 -11.50
CA LYS A 46 -15.13 -15.87 -11.09
C LYS A 46 -15.43 -17.37 -10.97
N GLY A 47 -14.40 -18.24 -11.06
CA GLY A 47 -14.50 -19.69 -10.90
C GLY A 47 -14.32 -20.20 -9.46
N ASP A 48 -13.70 -19.43 -8.57
CA ASP A 48 -13.33 -19.91 -7.23
C ASP A 48 -14.34 -19.46 -6.16
N ARG A 49 -15.28 -20.35 -5.82
CA ARG A 49 -16.20 -20.15 -4.70
C ARG A 49 -15.47 -20.40 -3.37
N VAL A 50 -15.10 -19.34 -2.67
CA VAL A 50 -14.60 -19.43 -1.28
C VAL A 50 -15.81 -19.43 -0.33
N GLY A 51 -16.12 -20.59 0.23
CA GLY A 51 -17.10 -20.74 1.30
C GLY A 51 -16.61 -20.07 2.59
N MET A 52 -17.38 -19.13 3.12
CA MET A 52 -17.11 -18.52 4.42
C MET A 52 -17.68 -19.42 5.53
N SER A 53 -16.84 -20.25 6.16
CA SER A 53 -17.21 -20.93 7.41
C SER A 53 -16.75 -20.11 8.63
N VAL A 54 -17.65 -19.97 9.60
CA VAL A 54 -17.48 -19.30 10.90
C VAL A 54 -16.33 -19.96 11.70
N PRO A 55 -15.44 -19.20 12.40
CA PRO A 55 -14.30 -19.80 13.08
C PRO A 55 -14.67 -20.34 14.46
N GLU A 56 -14.54 -21.65 14.63
CA GLU A 56 -14.57 -22.34 15.92
C GLU A 56 -13.17 -22.24 16.59
N VAL A 57 -13.15 -21.83 17.86
CA VAL A 57 -11.95 -21.59 18.67
C VAL A 57 -11.59 -22.86 19.44
N THR A 58 -10.43 -23.45 19.17
CA THR A 58 -9.93 -24.61 19.92
C THR A 58 -8.65 -24.24 20.65
N THR A 59 -8.69 -24.37 21.99
CA THR A 59 -7.56 -24.12 22.88
C THR A 59 -6.70 -25.36 22.99
N GLY A 60 -5.43 -25.22 22.61
CA GLY A 60 -4.36 -26.17 22.87
C GLY A 60 -4.16 -27.19 21.76
N LYS A 61 -2.94 -27.20 21.18
CA LYS A 61 -1.94 -28.28 21.13
C LYS A 61 -0.66 -27.70 20.47
N ALA A 62 0.46 -28.37 20.68
CA ALA A 62 1.82 -27.88 20.43
C ALA A 62 2.03 -27.34 19.00
N LEU A 63 2.82 -26.27 18.93
CA LEU A 63 3.22 -25.56 17.71
C LEU A 63 4.18 -26.42 16.88
N GLN A 64 3.66 -27.27 16.01
CA GLN A 64 4.47 -27.96 15.02
C GLN A 64 4.06 -27.46 13.63
N ASP A 65 5.03 -26.81 12.98
CA ASP A 65 5.02 -26.42 11.58
C ASP A 65 3.86 -25.50 11.16
N ALA A 66 3.88 -24.27 11.66
CA ALA A 66 3.05 -23.19 11.10
C ALA A 66 3.70 -22.69 9.81
N GLY A 67 3.53 -23.43 8.71
CA GLY A 67 4.02 -23.11 7.36
C GLY A 67 3.46 -21.82 6.74
N SER A 68 3.32 -20.73 7.49
CA SER A 68 3.16 -19.39 6.93
C SER A 68 3.57 -18.27 7.88
N PRO A 69 4.01 -17.13 7.32
CA PRO A 69 4.35 -15.95 8.11
C PRO A 69 3.14 -15.45 8.90
N ALA A 70 3.27 -15.36 10.22
CA ALA A 70 2.31 -14.71 11.10
C ALA A 70 3.01 -13.60 11.89
N HIS A 71 2.34 -12.46 12.03
CA HIS A 71 2.84 -11.37 12.88
C HIS A 71 2.42 -11.63 14.33
N ILE A 72 3.40 -11.81 15.22
CA ILE A 72 3.19 -12.05 16.65
C ILE A 72 3.46 -10.75 17.42
N ILE A 73 2.49 -10.35 18.24
CA ILE A 73 2.56 -9.12 19.05
C ILE A 73 2.72 -9.53 20.52
N PRO A 74 3.70 -8.97 21.25
CA PRO A 74 3.82 -9.18 22.69
C PRO A 74 2.54 -8.78 23.42
N ARG A 75 2.10 -9.61 24.39
CA ARG A 75 1.02 -9.22 25.29
C ARG A 75 1.56 -8.24 26.34
N SER A 76 0.74 -7.29 26.76
CA SER A 76 1.09 -6.29 27.77
C SER A 76 1.29 -6.88 29.18
N SER A 77 0.78 -8.08 29.45
CA SER A 77 1.02 -8.81 30.70
C SER A 77 2.36 -9.55 30.63
N ALA A 78 3.31 -9.16 31.47
CA ALA A 78 4.72 -9.59 31.44
C ALA A 78 4.99 -11.08 31.79
N ASP A 79 3.98 -11.91 32.01
CA ASP A 79 4.16 -13.20 32.71
C ASP A 79 3.93 -14.46 31.86
N ARG A 80 3.97 -14.37 30.52
CA ARG A 80 3.82 -15.58 29.68
C ARG A 80 4.81 -15.62 28.53
N SER A 81 5.76 -16.55 28.62
CA SER A 81 6.65 -17.01 27.54
C SER A 81 5.95 -17.90 26.50
N GLN A 82 4.61 -17.95 26.50
CA GLN A 82 3.82 -18.81 25.63
C GLN A 82 3.28 -18.02 24.44
N VAL A 83 3.65 -18.43 23.23
CA VAL A 83 3.06 -17.95 21.98
C VAL A 83 1.68 -18.57 21.81
N GLN A 84 0.66 -17.75 21.57
CA GLN A 84 -0.68 -18.23 21.22
C GLN A 84 -0.86 -18.22 19.71
N VAL A 85 -1.24 -19.38 19.17
CA VAL A 85 -1.56 -19.54 17.75
C VAL A 85 -3.06 -19.65 17.56
N ARG A 86 -3.56 -18.93 16.56
CA ARG A 86 -4.97 -18.98 16.15
C ARG A 86 -5.13 -19.98 15.02
N ARG A 87 -6.31 -20.59 14.89
CA ARG A 87 -6.63 -21.55 13.82
C ARG A 87 -6.32 -21.00 12.41
N SER A 88 -6.52 -19.71 12.18
CA SER A 88 -6.22 -19.05 10.90
C SER A 88 -4.72 -18.92 10.58
N MET A 89 -3.85 -19.05 11.58
CA MET A 89 -2.38 -19.02 11.42
C MET A 89 -1.84 -20.40 11.02
N VAL A 90 -2.58 -21.48 11.30
CA VAL A 90 -2.24 -22.83 10.87
C VAL A 90 -2.68 -23.00 9.43
N LYS A 91 -1.73 -23.22 8.52
CA LYS A 91 -2.03 -23.42 7.09
C LYS A 91 -2.25 -24.88 6.72
N VAL A 92 -1.53 -25.76 7.39
CA VAL A 92 -1.53 -27.18 7.14
C VAL A 92 -1.66 -27.85 8.49
N TRP A 93 -2.58 -28.81 8.58
CA TRP A 93 -2.70 -29.65 9.77
C TRP A 93 -1.62 -30.71 9.74
N THR A 94 -1.10 -31.04 10.91
CA THR A 94 -0.13 -32.13 11.07
C THR A 94 -0.74 -33.43 10.54
N ASP A 95 -0.02 -34.12 9.66
CA ASP A 95 -0.42 -35.43 9.17
C ASP A 95 -0.16 -36.48 10.25
N PRO A 96 -1.20 -37.18 10.75
CA PRO A 96 -1.04 -38.21 11.78
C PRO A 96 -0.15 -39.39 11.34
N ASN A 97 0.01 -39.62 10.04
CA ASN A 97 0.83 -40.72 9.51
C ASN A 97 2.33 -40.39 9.39
N LEU A 98 2.71 -39.12 9.57
CA LEU A 98 4.10 -38.64 9.47
C LEU A 98 4.77 -38.44 10.84
N SER A 99 4.32 -39.16 11.87
CA SER A 99 4.78 -39.05 13.26
C SER A 99 6.25 -39.40 13.51
N THR A 100 6.96 -39.93 12.50
CA THR A 100 8.37 -40.35 12.59
C THR A 100 9.36 -39.22 12.30
N ILE A 101 8.94 -38.14 11.63
CA ILE A 101 9.78 -36.97 11.40
C ILE A 101 9.72 -36.10 12.66
N GLY A 102 10.83 -36.01 13.39
CA GLY A 102 10.93 -35.20 14.60
C GLY A 102 10.70 -33.72 14.30
N THR A 103 9.48 -33.24 14.49
CA THR A 103 9.12 -31.82 14.44
C THR A 103 9.58 -31.14 15.72
N ALA A 104 10.61 -30.31 15.64
CA ALA A 104 11.00 -29.43 16.73
C ALA A 104 10.02 -28.25 16.82
N ASN A 105 9.56 -27.92 18.04
CA ASN A 105 8.79 -26.70 18.30
C ASN A 105 9.73 -25.48 18.26
N SER A 106 10.24 -25.14 17.07
CA SER A 106 11.10 -23.98 16.85
C SER A 106 10.27 -22.76 16.43
N PHE A 107 10.82 -21.58 16.68
CA PHE A 107 10.25 -20.32 16.25
C PHE A 107 11.24 -19.61 15.34
N GLU A 108 10.92 -19.49 14.05
CA GLU A 108 11.74 -18.79 13.07
C GLU A 108 11.26 -17.34 12.89
N ILE A 109 12.18 -16.38 13.03
CA ILE A 109 11.88 -14.95 12.92
C ILE A 109 12.25 -14.47 11.52
N VAL A 110 11.24 -14.24 10.67
CA VAL A 110 11.41 -13.69 9.32
C VAL A 110 11.69 -12.18 9.34
N GLY A 111 11.18 -11.46 10.35
CA GLY A 111 11.39 -10.03 10.50
C GLY A 111 10.80 -9.48 11.79
N THR A 112 11.31 -8.33 12.21
CA THR A 112 10.91 -7.65 13.45
C THR A 112 10.37 -6.25 13.15
N SER A 113 9.59 -5.71 14.09
CA SER A 113 9.15 -4.32 14.01
C SER A 113 10.34 -3.39 14.24
N ASN A 114 10.74 -2.67 13.20
CA ASN A 114 11.85 -1.72 13.23
C ASN A 114 11.35 -0.27 13.25
N LYS A 115 12.22 0.67 13.62
CA LYS A 115 11.92 2.11 13.55
C LYS A 115 11.48 2.48 12.12
N PRO A 116 10.32 3.15 11.92
CA PRO A 116 9.87 3.55 10.60
C PRO A 116 10.88 4.46 9.91
N LYS A 117 11.14 4.20 8.63
CA LYS A 117 11.83 5.14 7.75
C LYS A 117 10.84 6.23 7.30
N SER A 118 11.36 7.39 6.92
CA SER A 118 10.55 8.43 6.26
C SER A 118 9.82 7.86 5.03
N LYS A 119 8.58 8.28 4.81
CA LYS A 119 7.72 7.87 3.71
C LYS A 119 7.18 9.12 3.01
N PHE A 120 7.05 9.04 1.69
CA PHE A 120 6.46 10.10 0.87
C PHE A 120 5.11 9.67 0.32
N LEU A 121 4.29 10.66 -0.04
CA LEU A 121 3.01 10.42 -0.70
C LEU A 121 3.23 9.79 -2.08
N SER A 122 2.58 8.65 -2.35
CA SER A 122 2.69 7.96 -3.64
C SER A 122 1.65 8.48 -4.63
N ARG A 123 1.96 8.43 -5.93
CA ARG A 123 1.01 8.79 -7.00
C ARG A 123 -0.28 7.97 -6.95
N TYR A 124 -0.18 6.70 -6.56
CA TYR A 124 -1.35 5.82 -6.40
C TYR A 124 -2.27 6.30 -5.27
N LEU A 125 -1.69 6.72 -4.13
CA LEU A 125 -2.48 7.25 -3.03
C LEU A 125 -3.14 8.58 -3.41
N ILE A 126 -2.46 9.44 -4.17
CA ILE A 126 -3.07 10.67 -4.72
C ILE A 126 -4.29 10.33 -5.60
N ALA A 127 -4.16 9.37 -6.52
CA ALA A 127 -5.27 8.95 -7.38
C ALA A 127 -6.44 8.38 -6.56
N LEU A 128 -6.16 7.57 -5.54
CA LEU A 128 -7.19 7.01 -4.65
C LEU A 128 -7.88 8.08 -3.81
N LEU A 129 -7.16 9.09 -3.31
CA LEU A 129 -7.74 10.21 -2.57
C LEU A 129 -8.65 11.07 -3.46
N SER A 130 -8.24 11.28 -4.71
CA SER A 130 -9.06 11.97 -5.70
C SER A 130 -10.32 11.17 -6.05
N TYR A 131 -10.18 9.88 -6.33
CA TYR A 131 -11.32 9.00 -6.64
C TYR A 131 -12.29 8.85 -5.46
N GLY A 132 -11.77 8.77 -4.24
CA GLY A 132 -12.56 8.71 -3.00
C GLY A 132 -13.32 9.99 -2.67
N GLY A 133 -13.19 11.04 -3.50
CA GLY A 133 -13.95 12.29 -3.33
C GLY A 133 -13.51 13.11 -2.14
N VAL A 134 -12.23 13.07 -1.76
CA VAL A 134 -11.70 13.95 -0.70
C VAL A 134 -11.97 15.39 -1.11
N GLN A 135 -12.58 16.16 -0.20
CA GLN A 135 -12.86 17.58 -0.39
C GLN A 135 -11.62 18.32 -0.88
N LYS A 136 -11.81 19.22 -1.86
CA LYS A 136 -10.73 19.81 -2.65
C LYS A 136 -9.67 20.49 -1.77
N GLU A 137 -10.12 21.20 -0.74
CA GLU A 137 -9.26 21.95 0.18
C GLU A 137 -8.29 21.00 0.90
N TYR A 138 -8.83 19.93 1.49
CA TYR A 138 -8.04 18.91 2.16
C TYR A 138 -7.11 18.14 1.22
N PHE A 139 -7.60 17.81 0.01
CA PHE A 139 -6.80 17.12 -0.99
C PHE A 139 -5.58 17.95 -1.40
N ILE A 140 -5.79 19.23 -1.70
CA ILE A 140 -4.72 20.15 -2.09
C ILE A 140 -3.72 20.36 -0.94
N ASP A 141 -4.20 20.48 0.30
CA ASP A 141 -3.31 20.59 1.47
C ASP A 141 -2.42 19.36 1.65
N ILE A 142 -2.97 18.15 1.52
CA ILE A 142 -2.20 16.89 1.59
C ILE A 142 -1.12 16.86 0.51
N VAL A 143 -1.48 17.19 -0.73
CA VAL A 143 -0.54 17.18 -1.87
C VAL A 143 0.55 18.23 -1.68
N ASN A 144 0.20 19.45 -1.28
CA ASN A 144 1.17 20.53 -1.07
C ASN A 144 2.14 20.23 0.07
N ASN A 145 1.66 19.68 1.18
CA ASN A 145 2.51 19.27 2.29
C ASN A 145 3.48 18.17 1.87
N ALA A 146 3.00 17.17 1.13
CA ALA A 146 3.86 16.11 0.62
C ALA A 146 4.93 16.61 -0.36
N LEU A 147 4.60 17.59 -1.21
CA LEU A 147 5.58 18.24 -2.09
C LEU A 147 6.63 19.03 -1.30
N ARG A 148 6.21 19.73 -0.26
CA ARG A 148 7.13 20.47 0.63
C ARG A 148 8.10 19.52 1.33
N ASP A 149 7.60 18.40 1.86
CA ASP A 149 8.43 17.39 2.52
C ASP A 149 9.43 16.76 1.55
N ALA A 150 9.02 16.49 0.31
CA ALA A 150 9.91 16.01 -0.74
C ALA A 150 11.01 17.04 -1.07
N HIS A 151 10.64 18.32 -1.25
CA HIS A 151 11.60 19.39 -1.54
C HIS A 151 12.58 19.64 -0.39
N GLY A 152 12.15 19.56 0.87
CA GLY A 152 13.02 19.70 2.04
C GLY A 152 14.17 18.68 2.04
N VAL A 153 13.92 17.46 1.56
CA VAL A 153 14.94 16.39 1.46
C VAL A 153 15.94 16.65 0.33
N PHE A 154 15.51 17.22 -0.81
CA PHE A 154 16.42 17.63 -1.90
C PHE A 154 17.23 18.88 -1.57
N SER A 155 16.80 19.66 -0.57
CA SER A 155 17.44 20.91 -0.15
C SER A 155 18.47 20.71 0.96
N ASP A 156 18.59 19.49 1.51
CA ASP A 156 19.45 19.22 2.66
C ASP A 156 20.92 19.11 2.23
N ARG A 157 21.55 20.27 2.05
CA ARG A 157 22.97 20.45 1.74
C ARG A 157 23.90 19.68 2.71
N ARG A 158 23.45 19.38 3.94
CA ARG A 158 24.24 18.64 4.95
C ARG A 158 24.28 17.14 4.67
N ALA A 159 23.22 16.56 4.11
CA ALA A 159 23.22 15.16 3.69
C ALA A 159 24.14 14.93 2.47
N ALA A 160 24.22 15.90 1.55
CA ALA A 160 25.10 15.83 0.38
C ALA A 160 26.60 15.92 0.75
N LEU A 161 26.97 16.67 1.79
CA LEU A 161 28.36 16.83 2.22
C LEU A 161 28.86 15.70 3.13
N ASN A 162 27.99 15.04 3.90
CA ASN A 162 28.37 13.95 4.80
C ASN A 162 28.40 12.55 4.14
N GLY A 163 27.97 12.43 2.87
CA GLY A 163 28.04 11.20 2.08
C GLY A 163 29.40 10.96 1.39
N MET A 164 30.37 11.86 1.56
CA MET A 164 31.74 11.75 1.04
C MET A 164 32.73 11.61 2.20
N SER A 165 32.73 10.45 2.84
CA SER A 165 33.80 10.02 3.75
C SER A 165 33.88 8.51 3.65
N PHE A 166 34.81 8.02 2.83
CA PHE A 166 35.25 6.62 2.85
C PHE A 166 36.27 6.44 3.97
#